data_AF-A0A5D0I2N1-F1
#
_entry.id   AF-A0A5D0I2N1-F1
#
_cell.length_a   1.000
_cell.length_b   1.000
_cell.length_c   1.000
_cell.angle_alpha   90.00
_cell.angle_beta   90.00
_cell.angle_gamma   90.00
#
_symmetry.space_group_name_H-M   'P 1'
#
loop_
_entity.id
_entity.type
_entity.pdbx_description
1 polymer ?
#
loop_
_entity_poly.entity_id
_entity_poly.type
_entity_poly.pdbx_seq_one_letter_code
_entity_poly.pdbx_strand_id
1 'polypeptide(L)' 'MSSNLFIPKTCKHCGNAFTARTTVTKYCGDTCAKRAYKARKRQEKIQATLTKDMQQQKQVVE' A
#
# COMPACT_ATOMS: atom_id res chain seq x y z
N MET A 1 -4.47 -26.29 7.28
CA MET A 1 -5.01 -24.92 7.42
C MET A 1 -6.52 -24.97 7.20
N SER A 2 -7.28 -25.34 8.24
CA SER A 2 -8.73 -25.59 8.14
C SER A 2 -9.48 -24.93 9.30
N SER A 3 -9.17 -23.66 9.56
CA SER A 3 -9.94 -22.85 10.48
C SER A 3 -10.89 -22.00 9.64
N ASN A 4 -12.20 -22.28 9.71
CA ASN A 4 -13.25 -21.48 9.08
C ASN A 4 -13.42 -20.16 9.84
N LEU A 5 -12.43 -19.28 9.74
CA LEU A 5 -12.40 -18.00 10.41
C LEU A 5 -13.04 -16.96 9.50
N PHE A 6 -14.06 -16.25 9.99
CA PHE A 6 -14.69 -15.14 9.27
C PHE A 6 -14.54 -13.88 10.10
N ILE A 7 -13.66 -12.98 9.67
CA ILE A 7 -13.37 -11.72 10.39
C ILE A 7 -13.93 -10.56 9.58
N PRO A 8 -14.88 -9.76 10.11
CA PRO A 8 -15.28 -8.51 9.48
C PRO A 8 -14.12 -7.51 9.52
N LYS A 9 -13.73 -6.98 8.37
CA LYS A 9 -12.65 -6.00 8.21
C LYS A 9 -13.04 -4.92 7.21
N THR A 10 -12.34 -3.80 7.26
CA THR A 10 -12.45 -2.74 6.26
C THR A 10 -11.28 -2.81 5.28
N CYS A 11 -11.56 -2.63 3.99
CA CYS A 11 -10.55 -2.68 2.95
C CYS A 11 -9.64 -1.44 3.04
N LYS A 12 -8.33 -1.65 3.17
CA LYS A 12 -7.37 -0.54 3.26
C LYS A 12 -7.25 0.31 1.98
N HIS A 13 -7.81 -0.14 0.86
CA HIS A 13 -7.75 0.59 -0.41
C HIS A 13 -9.05 1.35 -0.74
N CYS A 14 -10.20 0.69 -0.65
CA CYS A 14 -11.49 1.31 -1.01
C CYS A 14 -12.37 1.67 0.19
N GLY A 15 -12.00 1.31 1.42
CA GLY A 15 -12.79 1.59 2.62
C GLY A 15 -13.98 0.65 2.87
N ASN A 16 -14.36 -0.17 1.89
CA ASN A 16 -15.52 -1.05 2.01
C ASN A 16 -15.34 -2.15 3.07
N ALA A 17 -16.42 -2.48 3.77
CA ALA A 17 -16.47 -3.63 4.68
C ALA A 17 -16.43 -4.95 3.89
N PHE A 18 -15.69 -5.93 4.38
CA PHE A 18 -15.62 -7.27 3.80
C PHE A 18 -15.31 -8.33 4.87
N THR A 19 -15.64 -9.58 4.59
CA THR A 19 -15.35 -10.72 5.47
C THR A 19 -14.05 -11.39 5.04
N ALA A 20 -13.02 -11.28 5.87
CA ALA A 20 -11.73 -11.91 5.64
C ALA A 20 -11.69 -13.35 6.19
N ARG A 21 -11.09 -14.26 5.43
CA ARG A 21 -10.82 -15.64 5.91
C ARG A 21 -9.53 -15.80 6.70
N THR A 22 -8.66 -14.80 6.66
CA THR A 22 -7.36 -14.84 7.36
C THR A 22 -7.09 -13.54 8.10
N THR A 23 -6.25 -13.62 9.12
CA THR A 23 -5.78 -12.46 9.89
C THR A 23 -4.90 -11.53 9.06
N VAL A 24 -4.23 -12.04 8.02
CA VAL A 24 -3.31 -11.28 7.16
C VAL A 24 -4.00 -10.56 5.99
N THR A 25 -5.24 -10.93 5.64
CA THR A 25 -5.98 -10.26 4.55
C THR A 25 -6.28 -8.80 4.92
N LYS A 26 -5.86 -7.87 4.05
CA LYS A 26 -5.98 -6.40 4.21
C LYS A 26 -6.92 -5.74 3.20
N TYR A 27 -7.30 -6.46 2.15
CA TYR A 27 -8.07 -5.94 1.02
C TYR A 27 -9.23 -6.86 0.70
N CYS A 28 -10.34 -6.30 0.20
CA CYS A 28 -11.55 -7.06 -0.12
C CYS A 28 -11.42 -7.98 -1.35
N GLY A 29 -10.36 -7.81 -2.16
CA GLY A 29 -10.10 -8.66 -3.32
C GLY A 29 -8.83 -8.27 -4.09
N ASP A 30 -8.52 -9.03 -5.13
CA ASP A 30 -7.28 -8.88 -5.93
C ASP A 30 -7.16 -7.53 -6.61
N THR A 31 -8.28 -6.95 -7.05
CA THR A 31 -8.30 -5.63 -7.71
C THR A 31 -7.77 -4.55 -6.77
N CYS A 32 -8.25 -4.54 -5.52
CA CYS A 32 -7.80 -3.60 -4.50
C CYS A 32 -6.36 -3.86 -4.08
N ALA A 33 -5.95 -5.12 -3.96
CA ALA A 33 -4.56 -5.48 -3.64
C ALA A 33 -3.58 -5.02 -4.74
N LYS A 34 -3.91 -5.25 -6.02
CA LYS A 34 -3.09 -4.82 -7.17
C LYS A 34 -3.00 -3.30 -7.27
N ARG A 35 -4.10 -2.58 -7.05
CA ARG A 35 -4.10 -1.10 -7.05
C ARG A 35 -3.26 -0.54 -5.90
N ALA A 36 -3.42 -1.08 -4.69
CA ALA A 36 -2.61 -0.68 -3.53
C ALA A 36 -1.12 -0.94 -3.76
N TYR A 37 -0.76 -2.09 -4.36
CA TYR A 37 0.64 -2.39 -4.72
C TYR A 37 1.21 -1.35 -5.70
N LYS A 38 0.48 -1.03 -6.78
CA LYS A 38 0.89 -0.02 -7.77
C LYS A 38 1.00 1.38 -7.15
N ALA A 39 0.09 1.75 -6.25
CA ALA A 39 0.14 3.01 -5.53
C ALA A 39 1.40 3.12 -4.66
N ARG A 40 1.72 2.07 -3.88
CA ARG A 40 2.96 2.01 -3.09
C ARG A 40 4.20 2.15 -3.96
N LYS A 41 4.27 1.43 -5.08
CA LYS A 41 5.40 1.54 -6.03
C LYS A 41 5.53 2.92 -6.68
N ARG A 42 4.41 3.60 -6.93
CA ARG A 42 4.44 4.99 -7.41
C ARG A 42 4.98 5.93 -6.34
N GLN A 43 4.54 5.77 -5.08
CA GLN A 43 5.02 6.57 -3.96
C GLN A 43 6.52 6.36 -3.73
N GLU A 44 7.01 5.11 -3.76
CA GLU A 44 8.45 4.80 -3.66
C GLU A 44 9.27 5.56 -4.72
N LYS A 45 8.78 5.60 -5.97
CA LYS A 45 9.46 6.33 -7.06
C LYS A 45 9.46 7.84 -6.84
N ILE A 46 8.34 8.42 -6.43
CA ILE A 46 8.21 9.86 -6.14
C ILE A 46 9.13 10.25 -4.99
N GLN A 47 9.18 9.44 -3.93
CA GLN A 47 10.07 9.69 -2.80
C GLN A 47 11.54 9.63 -3.24
N ALA A 48 11.91 8.64 -4.06
CA ALA A 48 13.27 8.54 -4.59
C ALA A 48 13.67 9.74 -5.46
N THR A 49 12.75 10.32 -6.25
CA THR A 49 13.05 11.54 -7.03
C THR A 49 13.17 12.74 -6.10
N LEU A 50 12.23 12.94 -5.17
CA LEU A 50 12.28 14.03 -4.19
C LEU A 50 13.58 14.02 -3.38
N THR A 51 14.03 12.84 -2.93
CA THR A 51 15.30 12.72 -2.20
C THR A 51 16.52 13.10 -3.04
N LYS A 52 16.49 12.83 -4.35
CA LYS A 52 17.58 13.20 -5.27
C LYS A 52 17.59 14.71 -5.50
N ASP A 53 16.42 15.31 -5.72
CA ASP A 53 16.29 16.75 -5.93
C ASP A 53 16.78 17.52 -4.69
N MET A 54 16.45 17.04 -3.49
CA MET A 54 16.95 17.62 -2.23
C MET A 54 18.46 17.45 -2.02
N GLN A 55 19.07 16.38 -2.55
CA GLN A 55 20.53 16.18 -2.50
C GLN A 55 21.24 17.10 -3.50
N GLN A 56 20.67 17.32 -4.69
CA GLN A 56 21.22 18.24 -5.69
C GLN A 56 21.18 19.69 -5.22
N GLN A 57 20.11 20.13 -4.55
CA GLN A 57 20.01 21.47 -3.99
C GLN A 57 21.07 21.77 -2.92
N LYS A 58 21.59 20.76 -2.21
CA LYS A 58 22.65 20.95 -1.21
C LYS A 58 24.04 21.13 -1.82
N GLN A 59 24.27 20.66 -3.05
CA GLN A 59 25.57 20.73 -3.72
C GLN A 59 25.84 22.07 -4.43
N VAL A 60 24.82 22.92 -4.59
CA VAL A 60 24.94 24.21 -5.32
C VAL A 60 25.08 25.40 -4.36
N VAL A 61 24.98 25.16 -3.06
CA VAL A 61 25.08 26.20 -2.00
C VAL A 61 26.43 26.17 -1.28
N GLU A 62 27.29 25.19 -1.60
CA GLU A 62 28.73 25.18 -1.25
C GLU A 62 29.59 25.76 -2.38
#